data_AF-A0A8H4VGT1-F1
#
_entry.id   AF-A0A8H4VGT1-F1
#
_cell.length_a   1.000
_cell.length_b   1.000
_cell.length_c   1.000
_cell.angle_alpha   90.00
_cell.angle_beta   90.00
_cell.angle_gamma   90.00
#
_symmetry.space_group_name_H-M   'P 1'
#
loop_
_entity.id
_entity.type
_entity.pdbx_description
1 polymer ?
#
loop_
_entity_poly.entity_id
_entity_poly.type
_entity_poly.pdbx_seq_one_letter_code
_entity_poly.pdbx_strand_id
1 'polypeptide(L)'
;MNEPPAHDSLPLGSRHPLPLSRYEAQEPPREGRVRPALEAAYVSAVYLDARTRNLRLLEENGARAWLLHNHRLEGLVAGLEARRDAVAADIDVVNAARRDGQKAAEAELDALEGEWKREIGRVLETEMDVCRLEAEVRRRRRVVAAAAMGQQSETPR
;
A
#
# COMPACT_ATOMS: atom_id res chain seq x y z
N MET A 1 22.72 18.80 -13.56
CA MET A 1 22.34 20.20 -13.31
C MET A 1 20.91 20.37 -13.78
N ASN A 2 19.94 20.20 -12.87
CA ASN A 2 18.60 20.78 -12.99
C ASN A 2 17.93 20.69 -11.61
N GLU A 3 18.07 21.76 -10.84
CA GLU A 3 17.32 21.97 -9.61
C GLU A 3 15.84 22.15 -9.98
N PRO A 4 14.89 21.54 -9.25
CA PRO A 4 13.48 21.84 -9.45
C PRO A 4 13.24 23.34 -9.16
N PRO A 5 12.35 24.02 -9.90
CA PRO A 5 12.09 25.43 -9.66
C PRO A 5 11.60 25.59 -8.22
N ALA A 6 12.31 26.43 -7.47
CA ALA A 6 11.88 26.87 -6.14
C ALA A 6 10.43 27.35 -6.28
N HIS A 7 9.50 26.57 -5.72
CA HIS A 7 8.16 27.09 -5.49
C HIS A 7 8.36 28.33 -4.65
N ASP A 8 8.04 29.48 -5.24
CA ASP A 8 7.93 30.76 -4.56
C ASP A 8 7.02 30.53 -3.35
N SER A 9 7.66 30.22 -2.23
CA SER A 9 7.03 30.15 -0.93
C SER A 9 6.61 31.58 -0.64
N LEU A 10 5.40 31.92 -1.11
CA LEU A 10 4.68 33.11 -0.71
C LEU A 10 4.89 33.24 0.80
N PRO A 11 5.48 34.35 1.28
CA PRO A 11 5.75 34.50 2.70
C PRO A 11 4.41 34.32 3.40
N LEU A 12 4.27 33.21 4.13
CA LEU A 12 3.12 32.91 4.96
C LEU A 12 2.83 34.20 5.73
N GLY A 13 1.74 34.86 5.35
CA GLY A 13 1.48 36.24 5.71
C GLY A 13 1.70 36.44 7.19
N SER A 14 2.51 37.43 7.54
CA SER A 14 2.55 38.07 8.86
C SER A 14 2.10 37.15 9.99
N ARG A 15 3.01 36.37 10.59
CA ARG A 15 2.79 35.65 11.87
C ARG A 15 2.67 36.62 13.06
N HIS A 16 2.18 37.84 12.83
CA HIS A 16 1.77 38.71 13.90
C HIS A 16 0.36 38.29 14.32
N PRO A 17 0.14 37.98 15.62
CA PRO A 17 -1.22 37.79 16.11
C PRO A 17 -2.05 39.01 15.72
N LEU A 18 -3.28 38.76 15.25
CA LEU A 18 -4.20 39.84 14.90
C LEU A 18 -4.24 40.84 16.07
N PRO A 19 -3.98 42.13 15.84
CA PRO A 19 -3.93 43.10 16.92
C PRO A 19 -5.31 43.19 17.58
N LEU A 20 -5.39 42.70 18.82
CA LEU A 20 -6.63 42.69 19.61
C LEU A 20 -6.93 44.07 20.22
N SER A 21 -6.02 45.03 20.11
CA SER A 21 -6.20 46.42 20.54
C SER A 21 -7.43 47.10 19.92
N ARG A 22 -7.91 46.59 18.78
CA ARG A 22 -9.18 47.02 18.16
C ARG A 22 -10.42 46.67 18.99
N TYR A 23 -10.32 45.66 19.85
CA TYR A 23 -11.41 45.17 20.71
C TYR A 23 -11.25 45.62 22.17
N GLU A 24 -10.20 46.35 22.49
CA GLU A 24 -10.03 46.98 23.80
C GLU A 24 -10.96 48.19 23.95
N ALA A 25 -11.36 48.50 25.18
CA ALA A 25 -12.21 49.64 25.47
C ALA A 25 -11.49 50.95 25.10
N GLN A 26 -12.19 51.88 24.45
CA GLN A 26 -11.60 53.15 24.04
C GLN A 26 -11.47 54.11 25.22
N GLU A 27 -10.28 54.69 25.40
CA GLU A 27 -10.04 55.74 26.38
C GLU A 27 -10.68 57.08 25.93
N PRO A 28 -11.17 57.90 26.88
CA PRO A 28 -11.64 59.24 26.57
C PRO A 28 -10.50 60.09 25.97
N PRO A 29 -10.82 61.05 25.07
CA PRO A 29 -9.81 61.87 24.42
C PRO A 29 -8.97 62.66 25.44
N ARG A 30 -7.65 62.54 25.36
CA ARG A 30 -6.72 63.44 26.04
C ARG A 30 -6.75 64.82 25.38
N GLU A 31 -6.51 65.87 26.16
CA GLU A 31 -6.58 67.27 25.70
C GLU A 31 -5.86 67.46 24.35
N GLY A 32 -6.56 68.01 23.36
CA GLY A 32 -6.03 68.28 22.01
C GLY A 32 -6.10 67.13 20.98
N ARG A 33 -6.51 65.90 21.34
CA ARG A 33 -6.67 64.76 20.38
C ARG A 33 -8.11 64.25 20.25
N VAL A 34 -9.06 65.14 20.04
CA VAL A 34 -10.50 64.81 19.98
C VAL A 34 -10.90 64.07 18.70
N ARG A 35 -10.37 64.46 17.54
CA ARG A 35 -10.76 63.87 16.25
C ARG A 35 -10.41 62.38 16.13
N PRO A 36 -9.17 61.91 16.43
CA PRO A 36 -8.84 60.49 16.35
C PRO A 36 -9.68 59.63 17.31
N ALA A 37 -10.00 60.16 18.51
CA ALA A 37 -10.86 59.49 19.46
C ALA A 37 -12.32 59.37 18.96
N LEU A 38 -12.84 60.43 18.32
CA LEU A 38 -14.18 60.41 17.73
C LEU A 38 -14.29 59.45 16.54
N GLU A 39 -13.29 59.44 15.66
CA GLU A 39 -13.21 58.50 14.53
C GLU A 39 -13.16 57.06 15.03
N ALA A 40 -12.35 56.78 16.05
CA ALA A 40 -12.31 55.48 16.70
C ALA A 40 -13.66 55.10 17.33
N ALA A 41 -14.34 56.04 18.00
CA ALA A 41 -15.63 55.80 18.66
C ALA A 41 -16.74 55.54 17.63
N TYR A 42 -16.71 56.22 16.50
CA TYR A 42 -17.64 55.98 15.40
C TYR A 42 -17.42 54.58 14.80
N VAL A 43 -16.16 54.19 14.57
CA VAL A 43 -15.82 52.85 14.05
C VAL A 43 -16.28 51.75 15.02
N SER A 44 -16.09 51.94 16.34
CA SER A 44 -16.53 50.97 17.34
C SER A 44 -18.05 50.87 17.42
N ALA A 45 -18.76 52.00 17.36
CA ALA A 45 -20.23 52.03 17.33
C ALA A 45 -20.80 51.26 16.13
N VAL A 46 -20.27 51.51 14.92
CA VAL A 46 -20.70 50.79 13.70
C VAL A 46 -20.39 49.30 13.78
N TYR A 47 -19.23 48.91 14.31
CA TYR A 47 -18.87 47.51 14.50
C TYR A 47 -19.80 46.80 15.50
N LEU A 48 -20.10 47.45 16.64
CA LEU A 48 -20.99 46.89 17.65
C LEU A 48 -22.41 46.73 17.11
N ASP A 49 -22.92 47.69 16.34
CA ASP A 49 -24.21 47.55 15.65
C ASP A 49 -24.23 46.36 14.69
N ALA A 50 -23.20 46.20 13.86
CA ALA A 50 -23.07 45.04 12.98
C ALA A 50 -22.96 43.72 13.76
N ARG A 51 -22.21 43.71 14.87
CA ARG A 51 -22.08 42.55 15.75
C ARG A 51 -23.41 42.18 16.38
N THR A 52 -24.19 43.13 16.89
CA THR A 52 -25.51 42.88 17.46
C THR A 52 -26.45 42.30 16.41
N ARG A 53 -26.42 42.82 15.17
CA ARG A 53 -27.19 42.23 14.05
C ARG A 53 -26.76 40.79 13.75
N ASN A 54 -25.46 40.51 13.71
CA ASN A 54 -24.96 39.15 13.50
C ASN A 54 -25.32 38.19 14.64
N LEU A 55 -25.25 38.65 15.89
CA LEU A 55 -25.62 37.85 17.06
C LEU A 55 -27.12 37.52 17.05
N ARG A 56 -27.98 38.46 16.66
CA ARG A 56 -29.42 38.18 16.49
C ARG A 56 -29.67 37.10 15.44
N LEU A 57 -29.01 37.18 14.27
CA LEU A 57 -29.11 36.14 13.25
C LEU A 57 -28.60 34.78 13.75
N LEU A 58 -27.53 34.77 14.54
CA LEU A 58 -26.97 33.57 15.15
C LEU A 58 -27.89 32.99 16.23
N GLU A 59 -28.52 33.81 17.07
CA GLU A 59 -29.50 33.37 18.06
C GLU A 59 -30.73 32.75 17.37
N GLU A 60 -31.20 33.37 16.28
CA GLU A 60 -32.37 32.90 15.54
C GLU A 60 -32.11 31.61 14.74
N ASN A 61 -30.93 31.48 14.13
CA ASN A 61 -30.66 30.43 13.12
C ASN A 61 -29.49 29.52 13.46
N GLY A 62 -28.65 29.85 14.43
CA GLY A 62 -27.40 29.15 14.72
C GLY A 62 -27.61 27.69 15.09
N ALA A 63 -28.56 27.41 15.99
CA ALA A 63 -28.86 26.03 16.38
C ALA A 63 -29.35 25.19 15.20
N ARG A 64 -30.21 25.75 14.33
CA ARG A 64 -30.72 25.06 13.13
C ARG A 64 -29.61 24.82 12.11
N ALA A 65 -28.77 25.82 11.86
CA ALA A 65 -27.64 25.71 10.94
C ALA A 65 -26.64 24.65 11.42
N TRP A 66 -26.38 24.61 12.74
CA TRP A 66 -25.51 23.60 13.34
C TRP A 66 -26.08 22.19 13.21
N LEU A 67 -27.35 21.98 13.52
CA LEU A 67 -28.01 20.67 13.37
C LEU A 67 -28.00 20.19 11.91
N LEU A 68 -28.31 21.08 10.96
CA LEU A 68 -28.25 20.75 9.53
C LEU A 68 -26.83 20.39 9.09
N HIS A 69 -25.83 21.11 9.59
CA HIS A 69 -24.44 20.80 9.31
C HIS A 69 -24.05 19.44 9.90
N ASN A 70 -24.45 19.14 11.14
CA ASN A 70 -24.20 17.85 11.77
C ASN A 70 -24.84 16.70 10.97
N HIS A 71 -26.10 16.85 10.58
CA HIS A 71 -26.78 15.86 9.73
C HIS A 71 -26.05 15.61 8.39
N ARG A 72 -25.50 16.65 7.78
CA ARG A 72 -24.66 16.49 6.57
C ARG A 72 -23.37 15.74 6.85
N LEU A 73 -22.73 15.98 7.99
CA LEU A 73 -21.53 15.23 8.41
C LEU A 73 -21.84 13.76 8.65
N GLU A 74 -22.95 13.44 9.32
CA GLU A 74 -23.41 12.07 9.51
C GLU A 74 -23.62 11.35 8.16
N GLY A 75 -24.24 12.03 7.20
CA GLY A 75 -24.41 11.49 5.84
C GLY A 75 -23.08 11.25 5.10
N LEU A 76 -22.11 12.16 5.26
CA LEU A 76 -20.77 11.97 4.70
C LEU A 76 -20.04 10.78 5.33
N VAL A 77 -20.14 10.61 6.65
CA VAL A 77 -19.55 9.47 7.36
C VAL A 77 -20.18 8.17 6.86
N ALA A 78 -21.50 8.07 6.82
CA ALA A 78 -22.20 6.88 6.34
C ALA A 78 -21.82 6.54 4.88
N GLY A 79 -21.69 7.55 4.01
CA GLY A 79 -21.25 7.34 2.63
C GLY A 79 -19.81 6.83 2.51
N LEU A 80 -18.90 7.34 3.36
CA LEU A 80 -17.51 6.89 3.40
C LEU A 80 -17.39 5.48 3.98
N GLU A 81 -18.16 5.14 5.01
CA GLU A 81 -18.21 3.79 5.59
C GLU A 81 -18.73 2.77 4.59
N ALA A 82 -19.84 3.09 3.88
CA ALA A 82 -20.35 2.23 2.82
C ALA A 82 -19.32 2.00 1.70
N ARG A 83 -18.59 3.05 1.32
CA ARG A 83 -17.51 2.94 0.31
C ARG A 83 -16.34 2.10 0.82
N ARG A 84 -15.96 2.24 2.10
CA ARG A 84 -14.93 1.40 2.74
C ARG A 84 -15.33 -0.06 2.64
N ASP A 85 -16.57 -0.38 3.00
CA ASP A 85 -17.05 -1.77 3.04
C ASP A 85 -17.15 -2.39 1.64
N ALA A 86 -17.58 -1.60 0.65
CA ALA A 86 -17.56 -2.03 -0.74
C ALA A 86 -16.14 -2.35 -1.23
N VAL A 87 -15.16 -1.48 -0.96
CA VAL A 87 -13.76 -1.71 -1.34
C VAL A 87 -13.18 -2.92 -0.60
N ALA A 88 -13.54 -3.13 0.67
CA ALA A 88 -13.11 -4.31 1.42
C ALA A 88 -13.65 -5.61 0.78
N ALA A 89 -14.92 -5.62 0.38
CA ALA A 89 -15.52 -6.76 -0.33
C ALA A 89 -14.83 -7.02 -1.69
N ASP A 90 -14.51 -5.97 -2.45
CA ASP A 90 -13.78 -6.11 -3.72
C ASP A 90 -12.39 -6.73 -3.51
N ILE A 91 -11.68 -6.32 -2.44
CA ILE A 91 -10.39 -6.89 -2.05
C ILE A 91 -10.52 -8.39 -1.74
N ASP A 92 -11.57 -8.78 -1.00
CA ASP A 92 -11.79 -10.18 -0.64
C ASP A 92 -12.05 -11.06 -1.88
N VAL A 93 -12.79 -10.55 -2.86
CA VAL A 93 -13.01 -11.25 -4.14
C VAL A 93 -11.70 -11.48 -4.88
N VAL A 94 -10.86 -10.44 -5.00
CA VAL A 94 -9.56 -10.54 -5.67
C VAL A 94 -8.62 -11.50 -4.93
N ASN A 95 -8.61 -11.46 -3.60
CA ASN A 95 -7.79 -12.35 -2.78
C ASN A 95 -8.25 -13.81 -2.88
N ALA A 96 -9.56 -14.05 -2.92
CA ALA A 96 -10.11 -15.39 -3.15
C ALA A 96 -9.68 -15.93 -4.52
N ALA A 97 -9.85 -15.14 -5.59
CA ALA A 97 -9.43 -15.53 -6.94
C ALA A 97 -7.92 -15.80 -7.03
N ARG A 98 -7.10 -14.96 -6.38
CA ARG A 98 -5.64 -15.17 -6.31
C ARG A 98 -5.31 -16.48 -5.61
N ARG A 99 -5.92 -16.74 -4.45
CA ARG A 99 -5.68 -17.96 -3.68
C ARG A 99 -6.05 -19.20 -4.49
N ASP A 100 -7.17 -19.17 -5.18
CA ASP A 100 -7.64 -20.33 -5.95
C ASP A 100 -6.73 -20.58 -7.16
N GLY A 101 -6.26 -19.51 -7.84
CA GLY A 101 -5.24 -19.62 -8.89
C GLY A 101 -3.90 -20.17 -8.38
N GLN A 102 -3.45 -19.74 -7.20
CA GLN A 102 -2.23 -20.25 -6.58
C GLN A 102 -2.34 -21.73 -6.22
N LYS A 103 -3.47 -22.17 -5.67
CA LYS A 103 -3.71 -23.59 -5.35
C LYS A 103 -3.72 -24.47 -6.61
N ALA A 104 -4.28 -23.98 -7.71
CA ALA A 104 -4.27 -24.71 -8.98
C ALA A 104 -2.83 -24.87 -9.51
N ALA A 105 -2.03 -23.80 -9.45
CA ALA A 105 -0.62 -23.85 -9.86
C ALA A 105 0.22 -24.75 -8.94
N GLU A 106 -0.02 -24.73 -7.63
CA GLU A 106 0.64 -25.61 -6.65
C GLU A 106 0.41 -27.09 -7.01
N ALA A 107 -0.83 -27.49 -7.30
CA ALA A 107 -1.15 -28.86 -7.69
C ALA A 107 -0.45 -29.30 -9.01
N GLU A 108 -0.34 -28.39 -9.99
CA GLU A 108 0.38 -28.66 -11.23
C GLU A 108 1.90 -28.79 -11.01
N LEU A 109 2.48 -27.90 -10.20
CA LEU A 109 3.89 -27.95 -9.84
C LEU A 109 4.25 -29.24 -9.10
N ASP A 110 3.42 -29.66 -8.14
CA ASP A 110 3.62 -30.91 -7.41
C ASP A 110 3.56 -32.14 -8.33
N ALA A 111 2.64 -32.13 -9.31
CA ALA A 111 2.53 -33.18 -10.30
C ALA A 111 3.79 -33.23 -11.20
N LEU A 112 4.22 -32.09 -11.72
CA LEU A 112 5.44 -31.98 -12.53
C LEU A 112 6.69 -32.38 -11.75
N GLU A 113 6.80 -31.98 -10.48
CA GLU A 113 7.91 -32.38 -9.61
C GLU A 113 7.91 -33.90 -9.38
N GLY A 114 6.74 -34.50 -9.16
CA GLY A 114 6.59 -35.95 -9.03
C GLY A 114 6.99 -36.70 -10.30
N GLU A 115 6.54 -36.24 -11.47
CA GLU A 115 6.91 -36.80 -12.76
C GLU A 115 8.41 -36.68 -13.01
N TRP A 116 8.98 -35.50 -12.81
CA TRP A 116 10.41 -35.24 -12.95
C TRP A 116 11.27 -36.16 -12.08
N LYS A 117 10.92 -36.31 -10.79
CA LYS A 117 11.61 -37.24 -9.87
C LYS A 117 11.55 -38.68 -10.36
N ARG A 118 10.39 -39.13 -10.84
CA ARG A 118 10.20 -40.48 -11.38
C ARG A 118 11.00 -40.70 -12.66
N GLU A 119 11.04 -39.71 -13.55
CA GLU A 119 11.81 -39.80 -14.80
C GLU A 119 13.31 -39.86 -14.53
N ILE A 120 13.83 -39.01 -13.64
CA ILE A 120 15.22 -39.08 -13.20
C ILE A 120 15.51 -40.45 -12.58
N GLY A 121 14.62 -40.95 -11.71
CA GLY A 121 14.75 -42.28 -11.11
C GLY A 121 14.91 -43.39 -12.16
N ARG A 122 14.05 -43.38 -13.19
CA ARG A 122 14.15 -44.32 -14.33
C ARG A 122 15.47 -44.19 -15.09
N VAL A 123 15.93 -42.97 -15.36
CA VAL A 123 17.20 -42.76 -16.07
C VAL A 123 18.36 -43.35 -15.25
N LEU A 124 18.40 -43.09 -13.94
CA LEU A 124 19.41 -43.65 -13.05
C LEU A 124 19.37 -45.18 -12.98
N GLU A 125 18.17 -45.77 -12.93
CA GLU A 125 17.99 -47.22 -13.00
C GLU A 125 18.54 -47.80 -14.32
N THR A 126 18.24 -47.16 -15.45
CA THR A 126 18.74 -47.61 -16.76
C THR A 126 20.26 -47.51 -16.85
N GLU A 127 20.87 -46.44 -16.34
CA GLU A 127 22.33 -46.29 -16.30
C GLU A 127 22.99 -47.35 -15.40
N MET A 128 22.37 -47.69 -14.27
CA MET A 128 22.82 -48.78 -13.41
C MET A 128 22.76 -50.14 -14.11
N ASP A 129 21.69 -50.42 -14.85
CA ASP A 129 21.54 -51.67 -15.58
C ASP A 129 22.52 -51.79 -16.75
N VAL A 130 22.80 -50.69 -17.46
CA VAL A 130 23.87 -50.63 -18.46
C VAL A 130 25.22 -50.94 -17.83
N CYS A 131 25.56 -50.28 -16.71
CA CYS A 131 26.81 -50.54 -15.98
C CYS A 131 26.95 -52.02 -15.56
N ARG A 132 25.86 -52.63 -15.07
CA ARG A 132 25.83 -54.06 -14.71
C ARG A 132 26.03 -54.95 -15.93
N LEU A 133 25.35 -54.66 -17.03
CA LEU A 133 25.45 -55.43 -18.27
C LEU A 133 26.87 -55.38 -18.84
N GLU A 134 27.51 -54.22 -18.85
CA GLU A 134 28.89 -54.06 -19.30
C GLU A 134 29.88 -54.84 -18.43
N ALA A 135 29.69 -54.84 -17.11
CA ALA A 135 30.51 -55.62 -16.19
C ALA A 135 30.38 -57.12 -16.47
N GLU A 136 29.16 -57.59 -16.73
CA GLU A 136 28.90 -59.00 -17.07
C GLU A 136 29.48 -59.38 -18.44
N VAL A 137 29.35 -58.54 -19.46
CA VAL A 137 30.00 -58.75 -20.77
C VAL A 137 31.52 -58.84 -20.61
N ARG A 138 32.13 -57.93 -19.84
CA ARG A 138 33.57 -57.98 -19.55
C ARG A 138 33.97 -59.28 -18.84
N ARG A 139 33.18 -59.74 -17.88
CA ARG A 139 33.41 -61.02 -17.16
C ARG A 139 33.36 -62.21 -18.12
N ARG A 140 32.32 -62.31 -18.95
CA ARG A 140 32.16 -63.40 -19.94
C ARG A 140 33.29 -63.41 -20.96
N ARG A 141 33.69 -62.24 -21.48
CA ARG A 141 34.83 -62.13 -22.41
C ARG A 141 36.13 -62.66 -21.79
N ARG A 142 36.39 -62.39 -20.51
CA ARG A 142 37.55 -62.96 -19.78
C ARG A 142 37.48 -64.48 -19.66
N VAL A 143 36.31 -65.03 -19.34
CA VAL A 143 36.12 -66.49 -19.24
C VAL A 143 36.34 -67.18 -20.59
N VAL A 144 35.76 -66.65 -21.67
CA VAL A 144 35.95 -67.21 -23.03
C VAL A 144 37.41 -67.12 -23.46
N ALA A 145 38.09 -66.00 -23.22
CA ALA A 145 39.51 -65.85 -23.52
C ALA A 145 40.37 -66.86 -22.73
N ALA A 146 40.08 -67.07 -21.45
CA ALA A 146 40.78 -68.06 -20.63
C ALA A 146 40.54 -69.51 -21.11
N ALA A 147 39.32 -69.85 -21.52
CA ALA A 147 39.00 -71.16 -22.09
C ALA A 147 39.68 -71.40 -23.44
N ALA A 148 39.75 -70.38 -24.31
CA ALA A 148 40.47 -70.44 -25.58
C ALA A 148 41.99 -70.61 -25.38
N MET A 149 42.56 -69.96 -24.36
CA MET A 149 43.97 -70.15 -23.98
C MET A 149 44.25 -71.56 -23.41
N GLY A 150 43.30 -72.16 -22.69
CA GLY A 150 43.41 -73.53 -22.17
C GLY A 150 43.31 -74.63 -23.25
N GLN A 151 42.53 -74.40 -24.31
CA GLN A 151 42.41 -75.35 -25.44
C GLN A 151 43.64 -75.34 -26.36
N GLN A 152 44.39 -74.23 -26.42
CA GLN A 152 45.64 -74.14 -27.18
C GLN A 152 46.82 -74.88 -26.54
N SER A 153 46.74 -75.20 -25.24
CA SER A 153 47.72 -76.04 -24.54
C SER A 153 47.48 -77.55 -24.67
N GLU A 154 46.33 -77.98 -25.20
CA GLU A 154 45.94 -79.41 -25.28
C GLU A 154 46.12 -80.06 -26.67
N THR A 155 46.55 -79.34 -27.71
CA THR A 155 46.94 -79.96 -28.99
C THR A 155 48.35 -80.55 -28.91
N PRO A 156 48.53 -81.90 -28.86
CA PRO A 156 49.85 -82.52 -28.82
C PRO A 156 50.40 -82.73 -30.23
N ARG A 157 51.72 -82.61 -30.39
CA ARG A 157 52.47 -83.25 -31.49
C ARG A 157 52.96 -84.61 -31.04
#